data_AF-A0A2I0MV46-F1
#
_entry.id   AF-A0A2I0MV46-F1
#
_cell.length_a   1.000
_cell.length_b   1.000
_cell.length_c   1.000
_cell.angle_alpha   90.00
_cell.angle_beta   90.00
_cell.angle_gamma   90.00
#
_symmetry.space_group_name_H-M   'P 1'
#
loop_
_entity.id
_entity.type
_entity.pdbx_description
1 polymer ?
#
loop_
_entity_poly.entity_id
_entity_poly.type
_entity_poly.pdbx_seq_one_letter_code
_entity_poly.pdbx_strand_id
1 'polypeptide(L)'
;MPIIGWMWYFLEIVFCKRKWDEDRKTVMQKLLNLRDYPENFWFLIHCEGTRFTEQKHQISMQVAEAKGLPKLKYHLLPRTKGFAVTVQCLRNVVSAVYDSTLNFRNNENPTLLGVLNGKKYHADLYVSDRPPNGDTSSSQKFLTFWVAPDAFQEVYYRTGAYPGVPIVPPRRPWTLLNWLFWALLLLYPLFKLLINMINSGSSLTLASFAFVIVMASVGVRWMIGVTEINKGSTYGNNDNKQKRK
;
A
#
# COMPACT_ATOMS: atom_id res chain seq x y z
N MET A 1 -3.21 11.34 12.80
CA MET A 1 -3.52 9.94 13.18
C MET A 1 -2.42 9.45 14.13
N PRO A 2 -2.61 9.55 15.46
CA PRO A 2 -1.55 9.25 16.43
C PRO A 2 -1.06 7.79 16.35
N ILE A 3 -1.94 6.81 16.20
CA ILE A 3 -1.52 5.38 16.19
C ILE A 3 -0.91 4.98 14.83
N ILE A 4 -1.60 5.27 13.72
CA ILE A 4 -1.12 4.94 12.37
C ILE A 4 0.13 5.76 12.00
N GLY A 5 0.20 7.02 12.42
CA GLY A 5 1.37 7.87 12.16
C GLY A 5 2.62 7.37 12.88
N TRP A 6 2.47 6.90 14.12
CA TRP A 6 3.58 6.28 14.86
C TRP A 6 3.99 4.96 14.22
N MET A 7 3.04 4.10 13.83
CA MET A 7 3.34 2.88 13.07
C MET A 7 4.17 3.19 11.81
N TRP A 8 3.76 4.18 11.02
CA TRP A 8 4.50 4.57 9.82
C TRP A 8 5.87 5.18 10.11
N TYR A 9 6.02 5.88 11.24
CA TYR A 9 7.31 6.39 11.69
C TYR A 9 8.26 5.23 12.05
N PHE A 10 7.77 4.23 12.80
CA PHE A 10 8.56 3.03 13.15
C PHE A 10 8.85 2.12 11.95
N LEU A 11 7.98 2.11 10.94
CA LEU A 11 8.21 1.43 9.67
C LEU A 11 9.11 2.25 8.71
N GLU A 12 9.65 3.37 9.17
CA GLU A 12 10.52 4.27 8.41
C GLU A 12 9.97 4.68 7.02
N ILE A 13 8.64 4.81 6.91
CA ILE A 13 7.99 5.14 5.64
C ILE A 13 8.40 6.54 5.18
N VAL A 14 8.84 6.63 3.92
CA VAL A 14 9.20 7.89 3.28
C VAL A 14 7.93 8.61 2.80
N PHE A 15 7.52 9.62 3.55
CA PHE A 15 6.39 10.46 3.19
C PHE A 15 6.76 11.50 2.12
N CYS A 16 5.97 11.54 1.05
CA CYS A 16 6.11 12.54 -0.01
C CYS A 16 4.86 13.42 -0.07
N LYS A 17 5.03 14.74 -0.06
CA LYS A 17 3.99 15.74 -0.34
C LYS A 17 3.60 15.79 -1.81
N ARG A 18 4.27 15.00 -2.67
CA ARG A 18 4.07 14.89 -4.12
C ARG A 18 4.43 16.19 -4.84
N LYS A 19 5.40 16.91 -4.30
CA LYS A 19 6.06 18.07 -4.90
C LYS A 19 7.55 17.86 -4.78
N TRP A 20 8.20 17.61 -5.90
CA TRP A 20 9.60 17.22 -5.93
C TRP A 20 10.51 18.22 -5.20
N ASP A 21 10.27 19.51 -5.36
CA ASP A 21 11.13 20.55 -4.78
C ASP A 21 11.10 20.57 -3.25
N GLU A 22 9.94 20.27 -2.65
CA GLU A 22 9.80 20.14 -1.19
C GLU A 22 10.32 18.79 -0.69
N ASP A 23 10.07 17.72 -1.44
CA ASP A 23 10.32 16.34 -1.00
C ASP A 23 11.77 15.89 -1.20
N ARG A 24 12.50 16.46 -2.17
CA ARG A 24 13.82 15.97 -2.61
C ARG A 24 14.81 15.79 -1.47
N LYS A 25 14.91 16.77 -0.56
CA LYS A 25 15.86 16.73 0.57
C LYS A 25 15.50 15.61 1.55
N THR A 26 14.23 15.54 1.95
CA THR A 26 13.72 14.53 2.88
C THR A 26 13.85 13.13 2.31
N VAL A 27 13.47 12.93 1.04
CA VAL A 27 13.58 11.64 0.35
C VAL A 27 15.04 11.21 0.27
N MET A 28 15.95 12.11 -0.13
CA MET A 28 17.38 11.78 -0.21
C MET A 28 17.95 11.38 1.14
N GLN A 29 17.65 12.15 2.20
CA GLN A 29 18.12 11.83 3.55
C GLN A 29 17.62 10.46 4.02
N LYS A 30 16.34 10.15 3.78
CA LYS A 30 15.76 8.85 4.15
C LYS A 30 16.34 7.69 3.34
N LEU A 31 16.60 7.89 2.05
CA LEU A 31 17.27 6.88 1.22
C LEU A 31 18.70 6.61 1.68
N LEU A 32 19.44 7.65 2.12
CA LEU A 32 20.77 7.47 2.70
C LEU A 32 20.71 6.67 4.01
N ASN A 33 19.74 6.95 4.89
CA ASN A 33 19.54 6.14 6.10
C ASN A 33 19.24 4.67 5.77
N LEU A 34 18.44 4.40 4.74
CA LEU A 34 18.15 3.03 4.29
C LEU A 34 19.38 2.35 3.68
N ARG A 35 20.22 3.11 2.97
CA ARG A 35 21.47 2.60 2.39
C ARG A 35 22.43 2.11 3.49
N ASP A 36 22.49 2.82 4.59
CA ASP A 36 23.38 2.53 5.71
C ASP A 36 22.71 1.62 6.77
N TYR A 37 21.55 1.02 6.44
CA TYR A 37 20.80 0.14 7.34
C TYR A 37 21.52 -1.21 7.52
N PRO A 38 21.70 -1.71 8.76
CA PRO A 38 22.54 -2.87 9.02
C PRO A 38 21.94 -4.21 8.58
N GLU A 39 20.62 -4.25 8.33
CA GLU A 39 19.87 -5.47 8.03
C GLU A 39 19.27 -5.46 6.62
N ASN A 40 18.87 -6.63 6.14
CA ASN A 40 18.17 -6.75 4.87
C ASN A 40 16.79 -6.08 4.95
N PHE A 41 16.46 -5.22 3.98
CA PHE A 41 15.18 -4.51 3.94
C PHE A 41 14.48 -4.66 2.60
N TRP A 42 13.16 -4.43 2.62
CA TRP A 42 12.33 -4.39 1.41
C TRP A 42 11.82 -2.96 1.23
N PHE A 43 12.10 -2.37 0.06
CA PHE A 43 11.64 -1.03 -0.28
C PHE A 43 10.56 -1.09 -1.36
N LEU A 44 9.33 -0.73 -0.99
CA LEU A 44 8.19 -0.70 -1.92
C LEU A 44 7.93 0.73 -2.41
N ILE A 45 7.87 0.91 -3.73
CA ILE A 45 7.53 2.18 -4.36
C ILE A 45 6.37 2.03 -5.33
N HIS A 46 5.29 2.79 -5.11
CA HIS A 46 4.15 2.86 -6.03
C HIS A 46 4.36 4.01 -7.03
N CYS A 47 4.93 3.71 -8.20
CA CYS A 47 5.38 4.73 -9.14
C CYS A 47 4.24 5.54 -9.78
N GLU A 48 3.02 5.01 -9.89
CA GLU A 48 1.86 5.81 -10.34
C GLU A 48 1.52 6.94 -9.34
N GLY A 49 1.85 6.72 -8.07
CA GLY A 49 1.68 7.68 -6.97
C GLY A 49 0.22 7.88 -6.51
N THR A 50 -0.75 7.31 -7.20
CA THR A 50 -2.17 7.30 -6.82
C THR A 50 -2.87 6.04 -7.32
N ARG A 51 -4.00 5.71 -6.71
CA ARG A 51 -4.90 4.67 -7.20
C ARG A 51 -5.49 5.03 -8.58
N PHE A 52 -5.64 4.02 -9.43
CA PHE A 52 -6.36 4.12 -10.69
C PHE A 52 -7.83 4.53 -10.49
N THR A 53 -8.24 5.58 -11.19
CA THR A 53 -9.64 5.98 -11.34
C THR A 53 -9.83 6.47 -12.77
N GLU A 54 -11.00 6.27 -13.35
CA GLU A 54 -11.29 6.65 -14.74
C GLU A 54 -10.91 8.11 -15.06
N GLN A 55 -11.30 9.04 -14.18
CA GLN A 55 -10.94 10.46 -14.30
C GLN A 55 -9.42 10.70 -14.34
N LYS A 56 -8.65 9.98 -13.51
CA LYS A 56 -7.18 10.13 -13.46
C LYS A 56 -6.51 9.45 -14.65
N HIS A 57 -7.11 8.37 -15.15
CA HIS A 57 -6.66 7.71 -16.36
C HIS A 57 -6.82 8.62 -17.57
N GLN A 58 -7.95 9.29 -17.73
CA GLN A 58 -8.15 10.28 -18.79
C GLN A 58 -7.12 11.41 -18.75
N ILE A 59 -6.86 11.96 -17.56
CA ILE A 59 -5.82 13.00 -17.37
C ILE A 59 -4.42 12.43 -17.69
N SER A 60 -4.14 11.20 -17.27
CA SER A 60 -2.89 10.51 -17.59
C SER A 60 -2.71 10.33 -19.11
N MET A 61 -3.77 10.01 -19.83
CA MET A 61 -3.77 9.86 -21.29
C MET A 61 -3.50 11.18 -22.02
N GLN A 62 -4.10 12.28 -21.56
CA GLN A 62 -3.81 13.63 -22.07
C GLN A 62 -2.35 14.02 -21.84
N VAL A 63 -1.80 13.72 -20.66
CA VAL A 63 -0.38 13.96 -20.35
C VAL A 63 0.54 13.08 -21.20
N ALA A 64 0.14 11.85 -21.51
CA ALA A 64 0.90 10.95 -22.39
C ALA A 64 1.02 11.54 -23.79
N GLU A 65 -0.11 11.99 -24.35
CA GLU A 65 -0.19 12.61 -25.67
C GLU A 65 0.63 13.89 -25.76
N ALA A 66 0.48 14.79 -24.78
CA ALA A 66 1.22 16.05 -24.74
C ALA A 66 2.75 15.85 -24.65
N LYS A 67 3.21 14.72 -24.12
CA LYS A 67 4.64 14.40 -23.96
C LYS A 67 5.17 13.40 -24.99
N GLY A 68 4.33 12.94 -25.92
CA GLY A 68 4.70 11.88 -26.87
C GLY A 68 5.06 10.55 -26.21
N LEU A 69 4.47 10.23 -25.07
CA LEU A 69 4.69 8.99 -24.33
C LEU A 69 3.66 7.92 -24.73
N PRO A 70 3.96 6.62 -24.56
CA PRO A 70 3.00 5.56 -24.83
C PRO A 70 1.74 5.72 -23.98
N LYS A 71 0.59 5.56 -24.63
CA LYS A 71 -0.74 5.57 -24.01
C LYS A 71 -0.99 4.20 -23.36
N LEU A 72 -1.02 4.15 -22.04
CA LEU A 72 -1.30 2.94 -21.25
C LEU A 72 -2.81 2.81 -20.98
N LYS A 73 -3.38 1.61 -21.12
CA LYS A 73 -4.84 1.41 -21.04
C LYS A 73 -5.30 1.06 -19.62
N TYR A 74 -4.52 0.32 -18.87
CA TYR A 74 -4.89 -0.19 -17.54
C TYR A 74 -4.05 0.37 -16.40
N HIS A 75 -2.93 1.01 -16.73
CA HIS A 75 -2.06 1.69 -15.76
C HIS A 75 -2.09 3.21 -15.92
N LEU A 76 -1.77 3.91 -14.84
CA LEU A 76 -1.47 5.34 -14.92
C LEU A 76 -0.02 5.55 -15.36
N LEU A 77 0.27 6.70 -15.97
CA LEU A 77 1.64 7.05 -16.31
C LEU A 77 2.51 7.10 -15.04
N PRO A 78 3.61 6.34 -15.00
CA PRO A 78 4.45 6.28 -13.82
C PRO A 78 5.30 7.53 -13.67
N ARG A 79 5.60 7.89 -12.42
CA ARG A 79 6.46 9.02 -12.07
C ARG A 79 7.90 8.52 -11.94
N THR A 80 8.70 8.80 -12.96
CA THR A 80 10.07 8.29 -13.07
C THR A 80 11.06 8.89 -12.07
N LYS A 81 10.88 10.17 -11.68
CA LYS A 81 11.87 10.91 -10.87
C LYS A 81 12.20 10.24 -9.52
N GLY A 82 11.16 9.89 -8.74
CA GLY A 82 11.36 9.28 -7.43
C GLY A 82 12.02 7.91 -7.51
N PHE A 83 11.62 7.11 -8.51
CA PHE A 83 12.22 5.82 -8.79
C PHE A 83 13.69 5.95 -9.20
N ALA A 84 14.01 6.83 -10.16
CA ALA A 84 15.37 7.04 -10.63
C ALA A 84 16.33 7.44 -9.49
N VAL A 85 15.91 8.36 -8.62
CA VAL A 85 16.70 8.75 -7.44
C VAL A 85 16.86 7.60 -6.44
N THR A 86 15.82 6.80 -6.24
CA THR A 86 15.87 5.62 -5.36
C THR A 86 16.88 4.59 -5.87
N VAL A 87 16.77 4.21 -7.14
CA VAL A 87 17.68 3.23 -7.76
C VAL A 87 19.12 3.77 -7.77
N GLN A 88 19.32 5.05 -8.07
CA GLN A 88 20.65 5.65 -8.05
C GLN A 88 21.27 5.63 -6.64
N CYS A 89 20.49 5.92 -5.60
CA CYS A 89 20.98 5.95 -4.22
C CYS A 89 21.25 4.55 -3.66
N LEU A 90 20.40 3.58 -4.00
CA LEU A 90 20.43 2.23 -3.44
C LEU A 90 21.13 1.18 -4.34
N ARG A 91 21.73 1.60 -5.46
CA ARG A 91 22.30 0.71 -6.49
C ARG A 91 23.27 -0.35 -5.95
N ASN A 92 24.06 0.00 -4.93
CA ASN A 92 25.10 -0.88 -4.38
C ASN A 92 24.62 -1.67 -3.14
N VAL A 93 23.39 -1.43 -2.68
CA VAL A 93 22.83 -2.05 -1.48
C VAL A 93 21.71 -3.02 -1.83
N VAL A 94 20.90 -2.69 -2.85
CA VAL A 94 19.78 -3.51 -3.28
C VAL A 94 20.23 -4.56 -4.30
N SER A 95 20.01 -5.83 -3.99
CA SER A 95 20.44 -6.95 -4.84
C SER A 95 19.57 -7.14 -6.09
N ALA A 96 18.27 -6.83 -6.01
CA ALA A 96 17.31 -7.06 -7.09
C ALA A 96 16.16 -6.05 -7.04
N VAL A 97 15.59 -5.74 -8.21
CA VAL A 97 14.40 -4.91 -8.33
C VAL A 97 13.28 -5.77 -8.89
N TYR A 98 12.17 -5.87 -8.16
CA TYR A 98 11.02 -6.62 -8.61
C TYR A 98 9.91 -5.67 -9.08
N ASP A 99 9.38 -5.97 -10.25
CA ASP A 99 8.15 -5.37 -10.76
C ASP A 99 6.99 -6.30 -10.40
N SER A 100 6.02 -5.77 -9.65
CA SER A 100 4.94 -6.56 -9.09
C SER A 100 3.59 -5.98 -9.45
N THR A 101 2.74 -6.76 -10.12
CA THR A 101 1.37 -6.39 -10.48
C THR A 101 0.39 -7.24 -9.69
N LEU A 102 -0.54 -6.59 -8.99
CA LEU A 102 -1.51 -7.24 -8.10
C LEU A 102 -2.92 -7.05 -8.65
N ASN A 103 -3.64 -8.14 -8.86
CA ASN A 103 -5.04 -8.14 -9.21
C ASN A 103 -5.89 -8.92 -8.22
N PHE A 104 -7.11 -8.43 -7.99
CA PHE A 104 -8.11 -9.16 -7.21
C PHE A 104 -9.09 -9.84 -8.16
N ARG A 105 -9.38 -11.12 -7.92
CA ARG A 105 -10.38 -11.86 -8.68
C ARG A 105 -11.75 -11.22 -8.53
N ASN A 106 -12.60 -11.37 -9.55
CA ASN A 106 -13.96 -10.80 -9.60
C ASN A 106 -14.02 -9.27 -9.47
N ASN A 107 -12.90 -8.58 -9.70
CA ASN A 107 -12.80 -7.13 -9.59
C ASN A 107 -13.19 -6.60 -8.18
N GLU A 108 -13.01 -7.43 -7.15
CA GLU A 108 -13.30 -7.05 -5.78
C GLU A 108 -12.25 -6.09 -5.23
N ASN A 109 -12.71 -4.98 -4.66
CA ASN A 109 -11.83 -4.04 -4.00
C ASN A 109 -11.73 -4.38 -2.52
N PRO A 110 -10.56 -4.80 -2.01
CA PRO A 110 -10.40 -5.06 -0.59
C PRO A 110 -10.64 -3.77 0.19
N THR A 111 -11.53 -3.85 1.17
CA THR A 111 -11.75 -2.78 2.14
C THR A 111 -11.26 -3.27 3.49
N LEU A 112 -10.69 -2.37 4.30
CA LEU A 112 -10.22 -2.72 5.64
C LEU A 112 -11.36 -3.35 6.47
N LEU A 113 -12.57 -2.81 6.36
CA LEU A 113 -13.77 -3.33 7.01
C LEU A 113 -14.19 -4.71 6.48
N GLY A 114 -14.07 -4.93 5.17
CA GLY A 114 -14.30 -6.25 4.58
C GLY A 114 -13.34 -7.31 5.15
N VAL A 115 -12.05 -6.97 5.25
CA VAL A 115 -11.04 -7.86 5.84
C VAL A 115 -11.33 -8.12 7.32
N LEU A 116 -11.66 -7.08 8.09
CA LEU A 116 -12.03 -7.21 9.52
C LEU A 116 -13.29 -8.05 9.73
N ASN A 117 -14.24 -7.99 8.80
CA ASN A 117 -15.46 -8.82 8.82
C ASN A 117 -15.24 -10.25 8.28
N GLY A 118 -13.99 -10.64 7.96
CA GLY A 118 -13.67 -11.98 7.47
C GLY A 118 -14.05 -12.23 6.01
N LYS A 119 -14.28 -11.18 5.21
CA LYS A 119 -14.43 -11.35 3.76
C LYS A 119 -13.12 -11.86 3.19
N LYS A 120 -13.20 -12.93 2.40
CA LYS A 120 -12.04 -13.53 1.73
C LYS A 120 -11.83 -12.84 0.41
N TYR A 121 -10.62 -12.30 0.21
CA TYR A 121 -10.20 -11.72 -1.06
C TYR A 121 -9.17 -12.65 -1.71
N HIS A 122 -9.39 -12.97 -2.98
CA HIS A 122 -8.44 -13.75 -3.76
C HIS A 122 -7.62 -12.79 -4.61
N ALA A 123 -6.33 -12.69 -4.29
CA ALA A 123 -5.40 -11.85 -5.01
C ALA A 123 -4.42 -12.72 -5.79
N ASP A 124 -4.26 -12.42 -7.07
CA ASP A 124 -3.22 -12.98 -7.92
C ASP A 124 -2.12 -11.92 -8.08
N LEU A 125 -0.88 -12.33 -7.80
CA LEU A 125 0.29 -11.46 -7.86
C LEU A 125 1.23 -11.97 -8.95
N TYR A 126 1.52 -11.12 -9.92
CA TYR A 126 2.55 -11.36 -10.91
C TYR A 126 3.84 -10.62 -10.50
N VAL A 127 4.96 -11.33 -10.49
CA VAL A 127 6.28 -10.77 -10.13
C VAL A 127 7.26 -11.04 -11.26
N SER A 128 7.94 -9.98 -11.69
CA SER A 128 8.99 -10.04 -12.71
C SER A 128 10.28 -9.43 -12.15
N ASP A 129 11.39 -10.15 -12.29
CA ASP A 129 12.72 -9.66 -11.90
C ASP A 129 13.24 -8.63 -12.92
N ARG A 130 13.83 -7.56 -12.42
CA ARG A 130 14.46 -6.49 -13.19
C ARG A 130 15.88 -6.27 -12.69
N PRO A 131 16.89 -6.29 -13.59
CA PRO A 131 18.26 -6.07 -13.18
C PRO A 131 18.46 -4.62 -12.67
N PRO A 132 19.02 -4.43 -11.46
CA PRO A 132 19.28 -3.09 -10.91
C PRO A 132 20.35 -2.31 -11.70
N ASN A 133 21.21 -3.04 -12.43
CA ASN A 133 22.36 -2.49 -13.16
C ASN A 133 22.05 -1.96 -14.56
N GLY A 134 20.82 -2.16 -15.05
CA GLY A 134 20.39 -1.57 -16.31
C GLY A 134 20.42 -0.05 -16.25
N ASP A 135 20.52 0.59 -17.42
CA ASP A 135 20.42 2.05 -17.60
C ASP A 135 18.98 2.55 -17.35
N THR A 136 18.43 2.23 -16.18
CA THR A 136 17.10 2.59 -15.69
C THR A 136 17.03 4.06 -15.27
N SER A 137 18.16 4.77 -15.29
CA SER A 137 18.25 6.23 -15.11
C SER A 137 17.52 7.01 -16.21
N SER A 138 17.40 6.42 -17.41
CA SER A 138 16.67 7.03 -18.51
C SER A 138 15.16 6.87 -18.32
N SER A 139 14.45 7.98 -18.09
CA SER A 139 12.98 7.99 -17.88
C SER A 139 12.19 7.28 -18.98
N GLN A 140 12.67 7.31 -20.23
CA GLN A 140 12.05 6.60 -21.35
C GLN A 140 12.20 5.07 -21.25
N LYS A 141 13.38 4.58 -20.86
CA LYS A 141 13.62 3.14 -20.61
C LYS A 141 12.81 2.64 -19.41
N PHE A 142 12.58 3.49 -18.41
CA PHE A 142 11.70 3.11 -17.31
C PHE A 142 10.25 2.99 -17.76
N LEU A 143 9.78 3.86 -18.67
CA LEU A 143 8.40 3.78 -19.17
C LEU A 143 8.13 2.51 -19.98
N THR A 144 9.12 1.95 -20.68
CA THR A 144 8.93 0.67 -21.38
C THR A 144 8.68 -0.49 -20.42
N PHE A 145 9.08 -0.39 -19.15
CA PHE A 145 8.77 -1.40 -18.15
C PHE A 145 7.28 -1.53 -17.86
N TRP A 146 6.51 -0.47 -18.10
CA TRP A 146 5.06 -0.43 -17.84
C TRP A 146 4.24 -0.90 -19.03
N VAL A 147 4.83 -1.02 -20.22
CA VAL A 147 4.12 -1.45 -21.44
C VAL A 147 3.76 -2.93 -21.39
N ALA A 148 4.70 -3.80 -20.97
CA ALA A 148 4.43 -5.24 -20.90
C ALA A 148 3.40 -5.61 -19.81
N PRO A 149 3.48 -5.09 -18.57
CA PRO A 149 2.44 -5.27 -17.56
C PRO A 149 1.06 -4.77 -18.00
N ASP A 150 0.98 -3.67 -18.75
CA ASP A 150 -0.29 -3.18 -19.29
C ASP A 150 -0.95 -4.18 -20.25
N ALA A 151 -0.15 -4.84 -21.10
CA ALA A 151 -0.63 -5.91 -21.97
C ALA A 151 -1.06 -7.15 -21.18
N PHE A 152 -0.31 -7.54 -20.13
CA PHE A 152 -0.70 -8.67 -19.27
C PHE A 152 -1.98 -8.40 -18.51
N GLN A 153 -2.24 -7.15 -18.16
CA GLN A 153 -3.48 -6.75 -17.51
C GLN A 153 -4.69 -6.98 -18.44
N GLU A 154 -4.55 -6.71 -19.74
CA GLU A 154 -5.59 -7.03 -20.73
C GLU A 154 -5.88 -8.53 -20.79
N VAL A 155 -4.82 -9.35 -20.84
CA VAL A 155 -4.94 -10.81 -20.86
C VAL A 155 -5.62 -11.30 -19.58
N TYR A 156 -5.24 -10.77 -18.42
CA TYR A 156 -5.83 -11.11 -17.14
C TYR A 156 -7.33 -10.77 -17.10
N TYR A 157 -7.75 -9.61 -17.62
CA TYR A 157 -9.17 -9.26 -17.68
C TYR A 157 -9.99 -10.21 -18.58
N ARG A 158 -9.38 -10.78 -19.63
CA ARG A 158 -10.05 -11.72 -20.54
C ARG A 158 -10.05 -13.17 -20.03
N THR A 159 -8.95 -13.61 -19.43
CA THR A 159 -8.71 -15.01 -19.07
C THR A 159 -8.88 -15.30 -17.58
N GLY A 160 -8.80 -14.28 -16.72
CA GLY A 160 -8.84 -14.41 -15.27
C GLY A 160 -7.54 -14.93 -14.64
N ALA A 161 -6.44 -15.05 -15.39
CA ALA A 161 -5.15 -15.53 -14.91
C ALA A 161 -3.99 -14.78 -15.56
N TYR A 162 -2.88 -14.66 -14.85
CA TYR A 162 -1.62 -14.16 -15.43
C TYR A 162 -0.93 -15.26 -16.25
N PRO A 163 -0.14 -14.90 -17.27
CA PRO A 163 0.64 -15.87 -18.01
C PRO A 163 1.72 -16.50 -17.10
N GLY A 164 1.74 -17.82 -17.01
CA GLY A 164 2.73 -18.58 -16.23
C GLY A 164 2.11 -19.68 -15.37
N VAL A 165 2.97 -20.45 -14.70
CA VAL A 165 2.51 -21.49 -13.76
C VAL A 165 2.20 -20.82 -12.42
N PRO A 166 0.96 -20.94 -11.90
CA PRO A 166 0.61 -20.36 -10.62
C PRO A 166 1.35 -21.08 -9.49
N ILE A 167 2.11 -20.33 -8.70
CA ILE A 167 2.77 -20.84 -7.50
C ILE A 167 1.89 -20.48 -6.31
N VAL A 168 1.27 -21.49 -5.69
CA VAL A 168 0.53 -21.31 -4.45
C VAL A 168 1.45 -21.73 -3.30
N PRO A 169 1.90 -20.81 -2.43
CA PRO A 169 2.75 -21.18 -1.30
C PRO A 169 1.97 -22.11 -0.35
N PRO A 170 2.61 -23.17 0.18
CA PRO A 170 1.94 -24.09 1.10
C PRO A 170 1.53 -23.37 2.38
N ARG A 171 0.41 -23.79 2.97
CA ARG A 171 -0.04 -23.27 4.27
C ARG A 171 0.98 -23.65 5.34
N ARG A 172 1.49 -22.65 6.05
CA ARG A 172 2.47 -22.86 7.13
C ARG A 172 1.74 -22.87 8.48
N PRO A 173 1.82 -23.95 9.28
CA PRO A 173 1.15 -24.01 10.57
C PRO A 173 1.75 -23.03 11.59
N TRP A 174 3.02 -22.67 11.43
CA TRP A 174 3.74 -21.73 12.30
C TRP A 174 3.07 -20.35 12.41
N THR A 175 2.41 -19.89 11.34
CA THR A 175 1.71 -18.60 11.38
C THR A 175 0.49 -18.65 12.29
N LEU A 176 -0.25 -19.77 12.27
CA LEU A 176 -1.38 -20.00 13.16
C LEU A 176 -0.92 -20.13 14.62
N LEU A 177 0.15 -20.89 14.87
CA LEU A 177 0.71 -21.04 16.21
C LEU A 177 1.19 -19.70 16.78
N ASN A 178 1.93 -18.92 16.00
CA ASN A 178 2.38 -17.59 16.41
C ASN A 178 1.18 -16.66 16.68
N TRP A 179 0.16 -16.69 15.82
CA TRP A 179 -1.06 -15.91 16.02
C TRP A 179 -1.78 -16.32 17.32
N LEU A 180 -1.95 -17.63 17.57
CA LEU A 180 -2.56 -18.13 18.80
C LEU A 180 -1.75 -17.74 20.04
N PHE A 181 -0.42 -17.81 19.98
CA PHE A 181 0.46 -17.41 21.06
C PHE A 181 0.24 -15.95 21.45
N TRP A 182 0.33 -15.02 20.48
CA TRP A 182 0.14 -13.60 20.75
C TRP A 182 -1.31 -13.28 21.15
N ALA A 183 -2.29 -13.96 20.55
CA ALA A 183 -3.69 -13.81 20.93
C ALA A 183 -3.91 -14.22 22.39
N LEU A 184 -3.39 -15.37 22.82
CA LEU A 184 -3.50 -15.82 24.21
C LEU A 184 -2.75 -14.90 25.17
N LEU A 185 -1.52 -14.51 24.83
CA LEU A 185 -0.69 -13.64 25.67
C LEU A 185 -1.37 -12.28 25.92
N LEU A 186 -1.98 -11.69 24.90
CA LEU A 186 -2.64 -10.38 25.00
C LEU A 186 -4.07 -10.46 25.53
N LEU A 187 -4.82 -11.50 25.19
CA LEU A 187 -6.22 -11.63 25.61
C LEU A 187 -6.37 -12.21 27.01
N TYR A 188 -5.46 -13.06 27.48
CA TYR A 188 -5.54 -13.64 28.82
C TYR A 188 -5.66 -12.59 29.95
N PRO A 189 -4.81 -11.55 30.05
CA PRO A 189 -4.96 -10.53 31.08
C PRO A 189 -6.26 -9.74 30.92
N LEU A 190 -6.73 -9.51 29.69
CA LEU A 190 -8.01 -8.84 29.42
C LEU A 190 -9.20 -9.69 29.89
N PHE A 191 -9.18 -11.00 29.64
CA PHE A 191 -10.20 -11.92 30.14
C PHE A 191 -10.17 -12.05 31.66
N LYS A 192 -8.99 -12.12 32.28
CA LYS A 192 -8.83 -12.08 33.74
C LYS A 192 -9.42 -10.80 34.34
N LEU A 193 -9.12 -9.66 33.73
CA LEU A 193 -9.68 -8.36 34.14
C LEU A 193 -11.20 -8.36 34.02
N LEU A 194 -11.75 -8.86 32.90
CA LEU A 194 -13.19 -8.97 32.69
C LEU A 194 -13.85 -9.86 33.77
N ILE A 195 -13.30 -11.04 34.05
CA ILE A 195 -13.84 -11.98 35.04
C ILE A 195 -13.79 -11.36 36.44
N ASN A 196 -12.67 -10.72 36.80
CA ASN A 196 -12.53 -10.06 38.10
C ASN A 196 -13.52 -8.90 38.26
N MET A 197 -13.82 -8.16 37.17
CA MET A 197 -14.81 -7.09 37.18
C MET A 197 -16.25 -7.62 37.32
N ILE A 198 -16.57 -8.75 36.70
CA ILE A 198 -17.88 -9.40 36.86
C ILE A 198 -18.02 -9.90 38.30
N ASN A 199 -16.99 -10.53 38.84
CA ASN A 199 -16.99 -11.07 40.21
C ASN A 199 -17.01 -9.98 41.28
N SER A 200 -16.46 -8.79 41.02
CA SER A 200 -16.47 -7.68 41.98
C SER A 200 -17.85 -7.04 42.15
N GLY A 201 -18.80 -7.32 41.23
CA GLY A 201 -20.19 -6.83 41.31
C GLY A 201 -20.35 -5.31 41.24
N SER A 202 -19.28 -4.55 41.00
CA SER A 202 -19.30 -3.09 41.01
C SER A 202 -19.83 -2.55 39.68
N SER A 203 -21.08 -2.07 39.71
CA SER A 203 -21.78 -1.47 38.55
C SER A 203 -21.00 -0.32 37.91
N LEU A 204 -20.28 0.48 38.72
CA LEU A 204 -19.47 1.59 38.25
C LEU A 204 -18.30 1.12 37.37
N THR A 205 -17.59 0.06 37.79
CA THR A 205 -16.46 -0.46 37.01
C THR A 205 -16.92 -1.06 35.68
N LEU A 206 -18.02 -1.82 35.68
CA LEU A 206 -18.64 -2.37 34.48
C LEU A 206 -19.07 -1.26 33.51
N ALA A 207 -19.69 -0.18 34.01
CA ALA A 207 -20.10 0.96 33.21
C ALA A 207 -18.89 1.70 32.59
N SER A 208 -17.83 1.94 33.36
CA SER A 208 -16.60 2.58 32.85
C SER A 208 -15.93 1.73 31.77
N PHE A 209 -15.86 0.41 31.96
CA PHE A 209 -15.27 -0.49 30.97
C PHE A 209 -16.10 -0.57 29.68
N ALA A 210 -17.43 -0.68 29.80
CA ALA A 210 -18.32 -0.62 28.66
C ALA A 210 -18.16 0.70 27.88
N PHE A 211 -18.04 1.82 28.59
CA PHE A 211 -17.78 3.13 27.99
C PHE A 211 -16.45 3.15 27.22
N VAL A 212 -15.37 2.62 27.79
CA VAL A 212 -14.07 2.52 27.10
C VAL A 212 -14.17 1.67 25.83
N ILE A 213 -14.87 0.53 25.87
CA ILE A 213 -15.09 -0.32 24.68
C ILE A 213 -15.88 0.44 23.61
N VAL A 214 -16.94 1.16 24.00
CA VAL A 214 -17.73 1.97 23.06
C VAL A 214 -16.87 3.06 22.43
N MET A 215 -16.08 3.79 23.22
CA MET A 215 -15.16 4.81 22.73
C MET A 215 -14.10 4.23 21.79
N ALA A 216 -13.52 3.07 22.13
CA ALA A 216 -12.58 2.37 21.27
C ALA A 216 -13.24 1.93 19.94
N SER A 217 -14.45 1.38 19.99
CA SER A 217 -15.22 0.96 18.81
C SER A 217 -15.56 2.15 17.90
N VAL A 218 -16.00 3.27 18.47
CA VAL A 218 -16.24 4.53 17.74
C VAL A 218 -14.94 5.04 17.12
N GLY A 219 -13.84 5.03 17.86
CA GLY A 219 -12.52 5.43 17.36
C GLY A 219 -12.05 4.59 16.17
N VAL A 220 -12.21 3.26 16.24
CA VAL A 220 -11.87 2.35 15.13
C VAL A 220 -12.75 2.62 13.91
N ARG A 221 -14.07 2.78 14.09
CA ARG A 221 -14.99 3.11 12.98
C ARG A 221 -14.67 4.46 12.34
N TRP A 222 -14.33 5.46 13.14
CA TRP A 222 -13.88 6.76 12.65
C TRP A 222 -12.58 6.64 11.85
N MET A 223 -11.60 5.89 12.36
CA MET A 223 -10.34 5.61 11.64
C MET A 223 -10.60 4.90 10.30
N ILE A 224 -11.47 3.89 10.28
CA ILE A 224 -11.86 3.19 9.05
C ILE A 224 -12.49 4.18 8.06
N GLY A 225 -13.39 5.06 8.53
CA GLY A 225 -14.02 6.10 7.70
C GLY A 225 -13.07 7.16 7.15
N VAL A 226 -11.87 7.32 7.73
CA VAL A 226 -10.77 8.12 7.18
C VAL A 226 -9.97 7.34 6.14
N THR A 227 -9.91 6.01 6.25
CA THR A 227 -9.24 5.12 5.28
C THR A 227 -10.12 4.70 4.10
N GLU A 228 -11.41 5.09 4.10
CA GLU A 228 -12.34 4.75 3.02
C GLU A 228 -11.87 5.27 1.66
N ILE A 229 -11.88 4.36 0.69
CA ILE A 229 -11.39 4.54 -0.68
C ILE A 229 -12.09 5.68 -1.42
N ASN A 230 -13.38 5.92 -1.13
CA ASN A 230 -14.19 6.94 -1.81
C ASN A 230 -13.81 8.38 -1.43
N LYS A 231 -13.05 8.57 -0.33
CA LYS A 231 -12.42 9.86 0.03
C LYS A 231 -10.98 9.96 -0.47
N GLY A 232 -10.66 9.22 -1.53
CA GLY A 232 -9.34 9.16 -2.13
C GLY A 232 -8.81 10.54 -2.56
N SER A 233 -7.49 10.62 -2.71
CA SER A 233 -6.78 11.87 -2.98
C SER A 233 -7.31 12.60 -4.22
N THR A 234 -7.65 13.88 -4.06
CA THR A 234 -8.00 14.85 -5.12
C THR A 234 -6.81 15.23 -6.01
N TYR A 235 -5.62 14.74 -5.72
CA TYR A 235 -4.41 15.05 -6.46
C TYR A 235 -4.54 14.62 -7.92
N GLY A 236 -4.23 15.55 -8.83
CA GLY A 236 -4.35 15.36 -10.28
C GLY A 236 -5.74 15.68 -10.83
N ASN A 237 -6.77 15.83 -9.99
CA ASN A 237 -8.10 16.24 -10.42
C ASN A 237 -8.25 17.76 -10.32
N ASN A 238 -8.21 18.46 -11.46
CA ASN A 238 -8.30 19.92 -11.51
C ASN A 238 -9.73 20.45 -11.39
N ASP A 239 -10.75 19.61 -11.58
CA ASP A 239 -12.16 20.04 -11.57
C ASP A 239 -12.62 20.53 -10.20
N ASN A 240 -12.04 19.99 -9.13
CA ASN A 240 -12.34 20.43 -7.76
C ASN A 240 -11.73 21.80 -7.40
N LYS A 241 -10.77 22.31 -8.18
CA LYS A 241 -10.25 23.68 -7.98
C LYS A 241 -11.14 24.74 -8.62
N GLN A 242 -11.88 24.39 -9.68
CA GLN A 242 -12.80 25.32 -10.33
C GLN A 242 -14.13 25.48 -9.57
N LYS A 243 -14.60 24.47 -8.83
CA LYS A 243 -15.82 24.57 -8.00
C LYS A 243 -15.64 25.34 -6.67
N ARG A 244 -14.43 25.84 -6.38
CA ARG A 244 -14.11 26.59 -5.14
C ARG A 244 -13.62 28.03 -5.41
N LYS A 245 -13.86 28.54 -6.61
CA LYS A 245 -13.71 29.97 -6.92
C LYS A 245 -15.06 30.56 -7.25
#